data_AF-A0A954TWX2-F1
#
_entry.id   AF-A0A954TWX2-F1
#
_cell.length_a   1.000
_cell.length_b   1.000
_cell.length_c   1.000
_cell.angle_alpha   90.00
_cell.angle_beta   90.00
_cell.angle_gamma   90.00
#
_symmetry.space_group_name_H-M   'P 1'
#
loop_
_entity.id
_entity.type
_entity.pdbx_description
1 polymer ?
#
loop_
_entity_poly.entity_id
_entity_poly.type
_entity_poly.pdbx_seq_one_letter_code
_entity_poly.pdbx_strand_id
1 'polypeptide(L)' 'MFMVFDDTFDASASDAEASLLLDHAAADTLFGASVFWLRRPAAFGGEQATIEFWQTKRDGLKRGIIEIVE' A
#
# COMPACT_ATOMS: atom_id res chain seq x y z
N MET A 1 4.50 4.53 -0.07
CA MET A 1 3.55 4.02 -1.07
C MET A 1 2.45 3.25 -0.36
N PHE A 2 1.20 3.40 -0.81
CA PHE A 2 0.07 2.63 -0.31
C PHE A 2 -0.61 1.95 -1.50
N MET A 3 -0.77 0.63 -1.43
CA MET A 3 -1.30 -0.18 -2.53
C MET A 3 -2.55 -0.92 -2.08
N VAL A 4 -3.57 -0.95 -2.93
CA VAL A 4 -4.76 -1.76 -2.73
C VAL A 4 -4.78 -2.82 -3.82
N PHE A 5 -4.62 -4.08 -3.42
CA PHE A 5 -4.67 -5.22 -4.32
C PHE A 5 -6.08 -5.81 -4.39
N ASP A 6 -6.35 -6.58 -5.43
CA ASP A 6 -7.55 -7.41 -5.48
C ASP A 6 -7.57 -8.47 -4.36
N ASP A 7 -8.72 -9.06 -4.07
CA ASP A 7 -8.85 -10.09 -3.03
C ASP A 7 -8.03 -11.35 -3.33
N THR A 8 -7.89 -11.67 -4.62
CA THR A 8 -7.15 -12.85 -5.08
C THR A 8 -5.64 -12.68 -5.02
N PHE A 9 -5.13 -11.51 -4.61
CA PHE A 9 -3.69 -11.28 -4.50
C PHE A 9 -3.06 -12.15 -3.40
N ASP A 10 -2.00 -12.86 -3.75
CA ASP A 10 -1.23 -13.70 -2.83
C ASP A 10 0.23 -13.23 -2.80
N ALA A 11 0.61 -12.57 -1.71
CA ALA A 11 1.97 -12.11 -1.50
C ALA A 11 2.99 -13.26 -1.47
N SER A 12 2.58 -14.48 -1.07
CA SER A 12 3.49 -15.63 -1.02
C SER A 12 3.85 -16.20 -2.40
N ALA A 13 3.03 -15.87 -3.41
CA ALA A 13 3.28 -16.22 -4.81
C ALA A 13 4.11 -15.16 -5.55
N SER A 14 4.47 -14.06 -4.89
CA SER A 14 5.29 -13.00 -5.49
C SER A 14 6.72 -13.48 -5.71
N ASP A 15 7.39 -12.94 -6.73
CA ASP A 15 8.82 -13.19 -6.90
C ASP A 15 9.65 -12.63 -5.75
N ALA A 16 10.94 -12.95 -5.73
CA ALA A 16 11.84 -12.58 -4.66
C ALA A 16 11.98 -11.06 -4.50
N GLU A 17 11.94 -10.29 -5.59
CA GLU A 17 12.12 -8.84 -5.55
C GLU A 17 10.85 -8.14 -5.07
N ALA A 18 9.69 -8.52 -5.61
CA ALA A 18 8.39 -8.02 -5.18
C ALA A 18 8.13 -8.35 -3.70
N SER A 19 8.54 -9.52 -3.23
CA SER A 19 8.40 -9.90 -1.81
C SER A 19 9.15 -8.95 -0.86
N LEU A 20 10.30 -8.39 -1.29
CA LEU A 20 11.04 -7.40 -0.51
C LEU A 20 10.32 -6.05 -0.43
N LEU A 21 9.55 -5.68 -1.46
CA LEU A 21 8.72 -4.47 -1.44
C LEU A 21 7.46 -4.64 -0.59
N LEU A 22 6.94 -5.87 -0.49
CA LEU A 22 5.73 -6.18 0.28
C LEU A 22 6.00 -6.33 1.78
N ASP A 23 7.24 -6.59 2.19
CA ASP A 23 7.68 -6.50 3.59
C ASP A 23 8.10 -5.08 3.95
N HIS A 24 7.46 -4.50 4.96
CA HIS A 24 7.71 -3.11 5.34
C HIS A 24 9.15 -2.84 5.79
N ALA A 25 9.73 -3.75 6.58
CA ALA A 25 11.07 -3.55 7.15
C ALA A 25 12.15 -3.72 6.08
N ALA A 26 11.97 -4.70 5.20
CA ALA A 26 12.84 -4.90 4.04
C ALA A 26 12.74 -3.72 3.07
N ALA A 27 11.54 -3.23 2.79
CA ALA A 27 11.34 -2.11 1.88
C ALA A 27 12.03 -0.82 2.37
N ASP A 28 11.93 -0.54 3.68
CA ASP A 28 12.59 0.60 4.31
C ASP A 28 14.11 0.44 4.28
N THR A 29 14.63 -0.75 4.63
CA THR A 29 16.07 -1.01 4.73
C THR A 29 16.77 -1.04 3.36
N LEU A 30 16.17 -1.70 2.37
CA LEU A 30 16.81 -1.99 1.08
C LEU A 30 16.55 -0.90 0.03
N PHE A 31 15.39 -0.25 0.08
CA PHE A 31 14.97 0.74 -0.93
C PHE A 31 14.75 2.13 -0.37
N GLY A 32 14.85 2.34 0.96
CA GLY A 32 14.53 3.62 1.60
C GLY A 32 13.06 4.00 1.42
N ALA A 33 12.17 3.01 1.31
CA ALA A 33 10.78 3.20 0.95
C ALA A 33 9.83 2.65 2.02
N SER A 34 8.93 3.51 2.53
CA SER A 34 7.82 3.03 3.35
C SER A 34 6.69 2.51 2.46
N VAL A 35 6.59 1.19 2.31
CA VAL A 35 5.52 0.52 1.57
C VAL A 35 4.50 -0.08 2.55
N PHE A 36 3.22 0.17 2.26
CA PHE A 36 2.07 -0.41 2.94
C PHE A 36 1.09 -0.91 1.90
N TRP A 37 0.38 -1.98 2.20
CA TRP A 37 -0.60 -2.53 1.27
C TRP A 37 -1.71 -3.27 2.01
N LEU A 38 -2.81 -3.49 1.30
CA LEU A 38 -3.89 -4.37 1.73
C LEU A 38 -4.60 -4.96 0.52
N ARG A 39 -5.45 -5.96 0.77
CA ARG A 39 -6.41 -6.46 -0.22
C ARG A 39 -7.72 -5.72 -0.09
N ARG A 40 -8.44 -5.50 -1.20
CA ARG A 40 -9.68 -4.70 -1.27
C ARG A 40 -10.71 -5.04 -0.17
N PRO A 41 -10.95 -6.31 0.23
CA PRO A 41 -11.88 -6.62 1.32
C PRO A 41 -11.47 -6.09 2.70
N ALA A 42 -10.19 -5.79 2.90
CA ALA A 42 -9.68 -5.17 4.13
C ALA A 42 -9.78 -3.63 4.12
N ALA A 43 -10.24 -3.03 3.02
CA ALA A 43 -10.46 -1.59 2.92
C ALA A 43 -11.73 -1.19 3.69
N PHE A 44 -11.55 -0.75 4.93
CA PHE A 44 -12.66 -0.36 5.81
C PHE A 44 -13.41 0.85 5.25
N GLY A 45 -14.73 0.73 5.12
CA GLY A 45 -15.57 1.76 4.47
C GLY A 45 -15.43 1.81 2.94
N GLY A 46 -14.75 0.82 2.34
CA GLY A 46 -14.45 0.77 0.92
C GLY A 46 -13.09 1.35 0.56
N GLU A 47 -12.68 1.12 -0.68
CA GLU A 47 -11.38 1.52 -1.22
C GLU A 47 -11.16 3.04 -1.12
N GLN A 48 -12.10 3.84 -1.62
CA GLN A 48 -12.02 5.30 -1.61
C GLN A 48 -11.87 5.86 -0.18
N ALA A 49 -12.70 5.40 0.76
CA ALA A 49 -12.65 5.88 2.14
C ALA A 49 -11.32 5.53 2.83
N THR A 50 -10.77 4.35 2.53
CA THR A 50 -9.47 3.91 3.04
C THR A 50 -8.33 4.76 2.46
N ILE A 51 -8.36 5.06 1.17
CA ILE A 51 -7.37 5.92 0.51
C ILE A 51 -7.40 7.34 1.10
N GLU A 52 -8.58 7.93 1.26
CA GLU A 52 -8.75 9.26 1.85
C GLU A 52 -8.28 9.32 3.31
N PHE A 53 -8.56 8.27 4.08
CA PHE A 53 -8.05 8.13 5.44
C PHE A 53 -6.52 8.07 5.45
N TRP A 54 -5.92 7.21 4.62
CA TRP A 54 -4.47 7.06 4.54
C TRP A 54 -3.77 8.35 4.04
N GLN A 55 -4.42 9.08 3.14
CA GLN A 55 -3.93 10.36 2.64
C GLN A 55 -3.74 11.39 3.75
N THR A 56 -4.58 11.33 4.78
CA THR A 56 -4.59 12.29 5.86
C THR A 56 -3.43 12.02 6.83
N LYS A 57 -2.57 13.03 7.05
CA LYS A 57 -1.50 12.99 8.04
C LYS A 57 -2.06 13.27 9.44
N ARG A 58 -1.25 12.99 10.47
CA ARG A 58 -1.62 13.27 11.87
C ARG A 58 -1.87 14.76 12.14
N ASP A 59 -1.28 15.65 11.34
CA ASP A 59 -1.47 17.10 11.40
C ASP A 59 -2.70 17.59 10.61
N GLY A 60 -3.48 16.68 10.02
CA GLY A 60 -4.64 17.00 9.19
C GLY A 60 -4.31 17.39 7.74
N LEU A 61 -3.03 17.51 7.38
CA LEU A 61 -2.62 17.80 6.00
C LEU A 61 -2.70 16.54 5.13
N LYS A 62 -2.92 16.73 3.83
CA LYS A 62 -2.98 15.62 2.86
C LYS A 62 -1.60 15.28 2.31
N ARG A 63 -1.33 13.98 2.12
CA ARG A 63 -0.24 13.47 1.27
C ARG A 63 -0.66 13.56 -0.20
N GLY A 64 0.30 13.74 -1.11
CA GLY A 64 0.02 13.57 -2.54
C GLY A 64 -0.33 12.11 -2.83
N ILE A 65 -1.30 11.89 -3.72
CA ILE A 65 -1.64 10.56 -4.24
C ILE A 65 -1.25 10.57 -5.73
N ILE A 66 -0.55 9.52 -6.15
CA ILE A 66 -0.36 9.20 -7.56
C ILE A 66 -1.09 7.89 -7.77
N GLU A 67 -2.08 7.91 -8.66
CA GLU A 67 -2.75 6.70 -9.12
C GLU A 67 -2.03 6.20 -10.38
N ILE A 68 -1.69 4.92 -10.39
CA ILE A 68 -1.10 4.25 -11.56
C ILE A 68 -2.23 3.41 -12.17
N VAL A 69 -2.63 3.76 -13.39
CA VAL A 69 -3.63 3.03 -14.19
C VAL A 69 -2.93 2.37 -15.37
N GLU A 70 -3.19 1.08 -15.60
CA GLU A 70 -2.82 0.34 -16.82
C GLU A 70 -4.05 0.12 -17.70
#